data_AF-A0A524IYU3-F1
#
_entry.id   AF-A0A524IYU3-F1
#
_cell.length_a   1.000
_cell.length_b   1.000
_cell.length_c   1.000
_cell.angle_alpha   90.00
_cell.angle_beta   90.00
_cell.angle_gamma   90.00
#
_symmetry.space_group_name_H-M   'P 1'
#
loop_
_entity.id
_entity.type
_entity.pdbx_description
1 polymer ?
#
loop_
_entity_poly.entity_id
_entity_poly.type
_entity_poly.pdbx_seq_one_letter_code
_entity_poly.pdbx_strand_id
1 'polypeptide(L)'
;MGAVIIGLVVAVVGVGAIATDTLGAGDLYGRALAKVDRFLAGPVPDRSAPATVRITDPPEFGADDEVLVEPGDSAAPDATAHLAPSDGVSSPGVDPAATPTPKPERLPIDVDIVKNPNKVFAHEIEVTWCSSAGVQMTLAVLGLVDTSHEQQVEIQSRVRRWESYRDSHNGNWGPSAMSLALDAYGASGYEVHAYDSRQGAMRGAARAIQKTNSPAILLTWRGAHTWIMTGFRADADPSVFGNAKIEGAYILDPWYPDISSIWGPSDPPGTFQDASELIRNYLPWKRPEGRYADRDGLFVAVIPTIRVDR
;
A
#
# COMPACT_ATOMS: atom_id res chain seq x y z
N MET A 1 37.47 -19.54 -40.22
CA MET A 1 36.70 -18.32 -40.51
C MET A 1 35.20 -18.49 -40.26
N GLY A 2 34.54 -19.54 -40.77
CA GLY A 2 33.09 -19.75 -40.59
C GLY A 2 32.57 -19.79 -39.14
N ALA A 3 33.28 -20.45 -38.23
CA ALA A 3 32.86 -20.52 -36.82
C ALA A 3 32.94 -19.18 -36.07
N VAL A 4 33.89 -18.32 -36.42
CA VAL A 4 34.04 -16.98 -35.84
C VAL A 4 32.94 -16.06 -36.34
N ILE A 5 32.58 -16.14 -37.62
CA ILE A 5 31.49 -15.36 -38.22
C ILE A 5 30.13 -15.80 -37.64
N ILE A 6 29.89 -17.11 -37.49
CA ILE A 6 28.66 -17.63 -36.86
C ILE A 6 28.59 -17.20 -35.39
N GLY A 7 29.69 -17.29 -34.63
CA GLY A 7 29.73 -16.84 -33.25
C GLY A 7 29.44 -15.34 -33.10
N LEU A 8 29.96 -14.51 -34.02
CA LEU A 8 29.76 -13.07 -34.01
C LEU A 8 28.33 -12.69 -34.43
N VAL A 9 27.74 -13.41 -35.39
CA VAL A 9 26.32 -13.24 -35.76
C VAL A 9 25.40 -13.66 -34.62
N VAL A 10 25.66 -14.78 -33.94
CA VAL A 10 24.86 -15.20 -32.77
C VAL A 10 25.00 -14.20 -31.62
N ALA A 11 26.19 -13.65 -31.38
CA ALA A 11 26.40 -12.62 -30.37
C ALA A 11 25.68 -11.31 -30.71
N VAL A 12 25.77 -10.83 -31.96
CA VAL A 12 25.10 -9.59 -32.40
C VAL A 12 23.58 -9.74 -32.43
N VAL A 13 23.06 -10.88 -32.90
CA VAL A 13 21.62 -11.19 -32.87
C VAL A 13 21.13 -11.36 -31.45
N GLY A 14 21.91 -12.01 -30.57
CA GLY A 14 21.58 -12.15 -29.15
C GLY A 14 21.53 -10.81 -28.42
N VAL A 15 22.54 -9.95 -28.60
CA VAL A 15 22.55 -8.59 -28.05
C VAL A 15 21.41 -7.74 -28.63
N GLY A 16 21.15 -7.86 -29.93
CA GLY A 16 20.03 -7.19 -30.59
C GLY A 16 18.67 -7.63 -30.02
N ALA A 17 18.46 -8.93 -29.84
CA ALA A 17 17.22 -9.47 -29.28
C ALA A 17 16.98 -9.06 -27.82
N ILE A 18 18.04 -8.97 -27.00
CA ILE A 18 17.96 -8.43 -25.64
C ILE A 18 17.62 -6.94 -25.68
N ALA A 19 18.32 -6.16 -26.51
CA ALA A 19 18.14 -4.70 -26.58
C ALA A 19 16.76 -4.27 -27.10
N THR A 20 16.10 -5.11 -27.89
CA THR A 20 14.75 -4.85 -28.41
C THR A 20 13.65 -5.67 -27.72
N ASP A 21 13.99 -6.36 -26.63
CA ASP A 21 13.15 -7.32 -25.93
C ASP A 21 12.36 -8.27 -26.87
N THR A 22 13.02 -8.72 -27.94
CA THR A 22 12.39 -9.59 -28.92
C THR A 22 11.98 -10.90 -28.25
N LEU A 23 10.67 -11.17 -28.20
CA LEU A 23 10.08 -12.36 -27.57
C LEU A 23 10.36 -12.48 -26.05
N GLY A 24 10.54 -11.36 -25.34
CA GLY A 24 10.85 -11.38 -23.90
C GLY A 24 12.28 -11.80 -23.58
N ALA A 25 13.20 -11.69 -24.55
CA ALA A 25 14.61 -12.03 -24.37
C ALA A 25 15.31 -11.09 -23.39
N GLY A 26 14.89 -9.82 -23.33
CA GLY A 26 15.32 -8.84 -22.33
C GLY A 26 14.88 -9.26 -20.93
N ASP A 27 13.59 -9.60 -20.75
CA ASP A 27 13.04 -10.08 -19.48
C ASP A 27 13.72 -11.34 -18.96
N LEU A 28 14.01 -12.29 -19.86
CA LEU A 28 14.72 -13.52 -19.51
C LEU A 28 16.16 -13.23 -19.08
N TYR A 29 16.83 -12.30 -19.77
CA TYR A 29 18.17 -11.85 -19.42
C TYR A 29 18.20 -11.11 -18.08
N GLY A 30 17.29 -10.17 -17.84
CA GLY A 30 17.15 -9.47 -16.56
C GLY A 30 16.93 -10.43 -15.39
N ARG A 31 16.05 -11.43 -15.56
CA ARG A 31 15.86 -12.50 -14.56
C ARG A 31 17.10 -13.36 -14.34
N ALA A 32 17.91 -13.59 -15.38
CA ALA A 32 19.16 -14.32 -15.26
C ALA A 32 20.20 -13.49 -14.48
N LEU A 33 20.35 -12.20 -14.79
CA LEU A 33 21.21 -11.28 -14.05
C LEU A 33 20.81 -11.19 -12.58
N ALA A 34 19.51 -11.03 -12.28
CA ALA A 34 19.02 -11.00 -10.90
C ALA A 34 19.40 -12.25 -10.09
N LYS A 35 19.40 -13.44 -10.73
CA LYS A 35 19.87 -14.68 -10.09
C LYS A 35 21.37 -14.68 -9.84
N VAL A 36 22.16 -14.18 -10.78
CA VAL A 36 23.62 -14.05 -10.61
C VAL A 36 23.93 -13.05 -9.49
N ASP A 37 23.27 -11.89 -9.47
CA ASP A 37 23.45 -10.87 -8.43
C ASP A 37 23.04 -11.38 -7.05
N ARG A 38 21.97 -12.18 -6.96
CA ARG A 38 21.57 -12.87 -5.73
C ARG A 38 22.56 -13.96 -5.32
N PHE A 39 23.19 -14.66 -6.28
CA PHE A 39 24.22 -15.63 -5.96
C PHE A 39 25.48 -14.95 -5.39
N LEU A 40 25.93 -13.87 -6.04
CA LEU A 40 27.06 -13.05 -5.58
C LEU A 40 26.77 -12.35 -4.24
N ALA A 41 25.50 -12.05 -3.96
CA ALA A 41 25.04 -11.48 -2.71
C ALA A 41 25.31 -12.32 -1.46
N GLY A 42 25.38 -13.65 -1.62
CA GLY A 42 25.19 -14.58 -0.52
C GLY A 42 23.71 -14.80 -0.17
N PRO A 43 23.41 -15.42 0.99
CA PRO A 43 22.03 -15.68 1.43
C PRO A 43 21.32 -14.39 1.85
N VAL A 44 19.98 -14.41 1.80
CA VAL A 44 19.17 -13.27 2.26
C VAL A 44 19.42 -13.10 3.77
N PRO A 45 19.74 -11.88 4.24
CA PRO A 45 20.05 -11.65 5.64
C PRO A 45 18.80 -11.88 6.50
N ASP A 46 18.97 -12.58 7.62
CA ASP A 46 17.95 -12.65 8.67
C ASP A 46 18.15 -11.47 9.62
N ARG A 47 17.53 -10.33 9.28
CA ARG A 47 17.56 -9.11 10.10
C ARG A 47 16.17 -8.72 10.56
N SER A 48 16.11 -7.88 11.58
CA SER A 48 14.84 -7.30 12.03
C SER A 48 14.17 -6.53 10.88
N ALA A 49 12.87 -6.71 10.74
CA ALA A 49 12.02 -5.99 9.79
C ALA A 49 10.73 -5.58 10.51
N PRO A 50 10.10 -4.45 10.14
CA PRO A 50 8.78 -4.08 10.64
C PRO A 50 7.80 -5.26 10.59
N ALA A 51 7.09 -5.46 11.70
CA ALA A 51 6.10 -6.52 11.82
C ALA A 51 4.89 -6.22 10.92
N THR A 52 4.23 -7.28 10.45
CA THR A 52 2.93 -7.14 9.79
C THR A 52 1.84 -7.08 10.84
N VAL A 53 1.06 -6.01 10.84
CA VAL A 53 -0.10 -5.84 11.73
C VAL A 53 -1.30 -6.54 11.11
N ARG A 54 -1.80 -7.59 11.75
CA ARG A 54 -3.02 -8.26 11.29
C ARG A 54 -4.25 -7.47 11.73
N ILE A 55 -5.11 -7.14 10.77
CA ILE A 55 -6.38 -6.47 11.00
C ILE A 55 -7.52 -7.44 10.68
N THR A 56 -8.30 -7.75 11.70
CA THR A 56 -9.52 -8.54 11.58
C THR A 56 -10.68 -7.58 11.34
N ASP A 57 -11.51 -7.84 10.33
CA ASP A 57 -12.73 -7.06 10.14
C ASP A 57 -13.66 -7.23 11.35
N PRO A 58 -14.41 -6.18 11.74
CA PRO A 58 -15.48 -6.35 12.71
C PRO A 58 -16.42 -7.46 12.21
N PRO A 59 -16.93 -8.34 13.09
CA PRO A 59 -17.98 -9.27 12.71
C PRO A 59 -19.10 -8.51 12.03
N GLU A 60 -19.58 -9.00 10.89
CA GLU A 60 -20.73 -8.46 10.17
C GLU A 60 -22.00 -8.67 11.01
N PHE A 61 -22.12 -7.96 12.13
CA PHE A 61 -23.42 -7.69 12.73
C PHE A 61 -24.17 -6.74 11.79
N GLY A 62 -25.49 -6.89 11.74
CA GLY A 62 -26.37 -6.41 10.67
C GLY A 62 -26.14 -4.96 10.23
N ALA A 63 -26.70 -4.63 9.06
CA ALA A 63 -26.62 -3.34 8.35
C ALA A 63 -27.18 -2.11 9.11
N ASP A 64 -27.11 -2.12 10.43
CA ASP A 64 -27.43 -1.01 11.30
C ASP A 64 -26.19 -0.10 11.29
N ASP A 65 -26.34 1.18 10.97
CA ASP A 65 -25.22 2.13 10.88
C ASP A 65 -24.50 2.29 12.24
N GLU A 66 -23.55 1.40 12.53
CA GLU A 66 -22.60 1.62 13.62
C GLU A 66 -21.66 2.75 13.21
N VAL A 67 -22.02 3.95 13.66
CA VAL A 67 -21.13 5.11 13.70
C VAL A 67 -19.99 4.77 14.63
N LEU A 68 -18.76 4.89 14.14
CA LEU A 68 -17.58 4.71 14.99
C LEU A 68 -17.55 5.84 16.02
N VAL A 69 -17.88 5.52 17.28
CA VAL A 69 -17.69 6.44 18.40
C VAL A 69 -16.28 6.23 18.93
N GLU A 70 -15.40 7.23 18.78
CA GLU A 70 -14.10 7.18 19.46
C GLU A 70 -14.31 7.24 20.99
N PRO A 71 -13.56 6.45 21.79
CA PRO A 71 -13.65 6.53 23.24
C PRO A 71 -13.08 7.87 23.70
N GLY A 72 -13.95 8.82 24.04
CA GLY A 72 -13.57 10.05 24.70
C GLY A 72 -13.02 9.77 26.10
N ASP A 73 -11.89 10.41 26.42
CA ASP A 73 -11.22 10.39 27.72
C ASP A 73 -12.22 10.54 28.88
N SER A 74 -12.48 9.42 29.56
CA SER A 74 -13.30 9.39 30.78
C SER A 74 -12.44 9.89 31.93
N ALA A 75 -12.56 11.19 32.23
CA ALA A 75 -12.01 11.78 33.44
C ALA A 75 -12.64 11.08 34.66
N ALA A 76 -11.81 10.42 35.46
CA ALA A 76 -12.18 9.87 36.75
C ALA A 76 -12.56 10.99 37.73
N PRO A 77 -13.65 10.87 38.52
CA PRO A 77 -13.83 11.74 39.67
C PRO A 77 -13.14 11.11 40.89
N ASP A 78 -12.20 11.86 41.45
CA ASP A 78 -11.59 11.63 42.74
C ASP A 78 -12.64 11.86 43.85
N ALA A 79 -12.83 10.86 44.71
CA ALA A 79 -13.82 10.91 45.79
C ALA A 79 -13.13 11.26 47.12
N THR A 80 -13.33 12.50 47.59
CA THR A 80 -13.02 12.87 48.98
C THR A 80 -14.31 13.36 49.65
N ALA A 81 -14.85 12.55 50.55
CA ALA A 81 -16.03 12.86 51.34
C ALA A 81 -15.68 13.83 52.49
N HIS A 82 -16.46 14.91 52.62
CA HIS A 82 -16.57 15.66 53.88
C HIS A 82 -18.05 15.99 54.13
N LEU A 83 -18.58 15.50 55.24
CA LEU A 83 -19.96 15.67 55.69
C LEU A 83 -20.06 16.87 56.65
N ALA A 84 -20.95 17.83 56.37
CA ALA A 84 -21.76 18.51 57.39
C ALA A 84 -22.92 19.31 56.73
N PRO A 85 -24.06 19.52 57.45
CA PRO A 85 -25.35 19.85 56.84
C PRO A 85 -25.83 21.29 57.14
N SER A 86 -26.65 21.85 56.25
CA SER A 86 -27.82 22.70 56.59
C SER A 86 -28.51 23.27 55.35
N ASP A 87 -29.80 22.96 55.23
CA ASP A 87 -30.93 23.81 54.84
C ASP A 87 -30.77 24.82 53.69
N GLY A 88 -31.40 24.48 52.57
CA GLY A 88 -31.70 25.40 51.48
C GLY A 88 -32.51 24.69 50.39
N VAL A 89 -33.84 24.79 50.48
CA VAL A 89 -34.74 24.37 49.39
C VAL A 89 -34.50 25.31 48.20
N SER A 90 -33.75 24.81 47.22
CA SER A 90 -33.71 25.35 45.85
C SER A 90 -34.15 24.22 44.94
N SER A 91 -35.25 24.42 44.22
CA SER A 91 -35.70 23.51 43.15
C SER A 91 -34.51 23.15 42.24
N PRO A 92 -34.29 21.86 41.92
CA PRO A 92 -33.40 21.53 40.82
C PRO A 92 -34.02 22.12 39.56
N GLY A 93 -33.41 23.18 39.04
CA GLY A 93 -33.67 23.65 37.69
C GLY A 93 -33.44 22.47 36.76
N VAL A 94 -34.45 22.13 35.97
CA VAL A 94 -34.33 21.15 34.90
C VAL A 94 -33.28 21.70 33.95
N ASP A 95 -32.09 21.13 33.96
CA ASP A 95 -31.09 21.38 32.93
C ASP A 95 -31.78 21.16 31.57
N PRO A 96 -31.68 22.10 30.61
CA PRO A 96 -32.23 21.89 29.29
C PRO A 96 -31.59 20.62 28.73
N ALA A 97 -32.40 19.59 28.53
CA ALA A 97 -31.99 18.33 27.95
C ALA A 97 -31.22 18.63 26.66
N ALA A 98 -29.94 18.21 26.62
CA ALA A 98 -29.10 18.42 25.47
C ALA A 98 -29.82 17.89 24.23
N THR A 99 -30.04 18.77 23.24
CA THR A 99 -30.62 18.38 21.96
C THR A 99 -29.75 17.27 21.38
N PRO A 100 -30.30 16.10 21.03
CA PRO A 100 -29.50 15.01 20.49
C PRO A 100 -28.78 15.50 19.23
N THR A 101 -27.46 15.28 19.20
CA THR A 101 -26.66 15.56 18.00
C THR A 101 -27.24 14.75 16.84
N PRO A 102 -27.54 15.38 15.69
CA PRO A 102 -28.06 14.66 14.55
C PRO A 102 -27.10 13.54 14.14
N LYS A 103 -27.65 12.35 13.88
CA LYS A 103 -26.88 11.21 13.38
C LYS A 103 -26.21 11.60 12.06
N PRO A 104 -24.92 11.25 11.85
CA PRO A 104 -24.26 11.46 10.57
C PRO A 104 -25.06 10.87 9.41
N GLU A 105 -25.15 11.61 8.31
CA GLU A 105 -25.81 11.14 7.08
C GLU A 105 -24.86 10.26 6.26
N ARG A 106 -25.38 9.16 5.70
CA ARG A 106 -24.63 8.25 4.84
C ARG A 106 -24.62 8.77 3.40
N LEU A 107 -23.60 9.56 3.05
CA LEU A 107 -23.45 10.15 1.71
C LEU A 107 -22.26 9.55 0.95
N PRO A 108 -22.39 9.30 -0.37
CA PRO A 108 -21.26 8.88 -1.18
C PRO A 108 -20.13 9.90 -1.16
N ILE A 109 -18.90 9.41 -1.17
CA ILE A 109 -17.70 10.26 -1.21
C ILE A 109 -16.75 9.82 -2.33
N ASP A 110 -16.04 10.80 -2.88
CA ASP A 110 -15.00 10.64 -3.89
C ASP A 110 -13.76 11.43 -3.44
N VAL A 111 -12.72 10.71 -3.05
CA VAL A 111 -11.48 11.26 -2.53
C VAL A 111 -10.37 10.91 -3.49
N ASP A 112 -9.65 11.92 -3.97
CA ASP A 112 -8.43 11.74 -4.77
C ASP A 112 -7.43 12.84 -4.45
N ILE A 113 -6.30 12.45 -3.87
CA ILE A 113 -5.24 13.36 -3.42
C ILE A 113 -4.29 13.77 -4.54
N VAL A 114 -4.38 13.15 -5.73
CA VAL A 114 -3.47 13.40 -6.87
C VAL A 114 -4.25 13.93 -8.08
N LYS A 115 -4.26 15.26 -8.26
CA LYS A 115 -4.98 15.90 -9.38
C LYS A 115 -4.32 15.74 -10.74
N ASN A 116 -3.02 15.47 -10.79
CA ASN A 116 -2.29 15.26 -12.05
C ASN A 116 -1.41 14.00 -11.92
N PRO A 117 -1.99 12.81 -12.15
CA PRO A 117 -1.29 11.55 -11.92
C PRO A 117 -0.05 11.39 -12.78
N ASN A 118 -0.05 11.94 -14.01
CA ASN A 118 1.12 11.90 -14.89
C ASN A 118 2.36 12.62 -14.32
N LYS A 119 2.20 13.59 -13.40
CA LYS A 119 3.35 14.29 -12.79
C LYS A 119 4.07 13.48 -11.72
N VAL A 120 3.39 12.52 -11.13
CA VAL A 120 3.90 11.69 -10.02
C VAL A 120 4.05 10.23 -10.41
N PHE A 121 3.73 9.91 -11.67
CA PHE A 121 3.84 8.58 -12.23
C PHE A 121 5.29 8.26 -12.62
N ALA A 122 5.71 7.05 -12.27
CA ALA A 122 6.97 6.45 -12.72
C ALA A 122 6.68 5.00 -13.16
N HIS A 123 7.00 4.70 -14.42
CA HIS A 123 7.00 3.34 -14.94
C HIS A 123 8.19 2.55 -14.35
N GLU A 124 8.03 1.25 -14.11
CA GLU A 124 9.13 0.39 -13.69
C GLU A 124 10.15 0.20 -14.83
N ILE A 125 11.43 0.44 -14.57
CA ILE A 125 12.48 0.29 -15.59
C ILE A 125 12.69 -1.19 -15.97
N GLU A 126 12.51 -2.08 -15.01
CA GLU A 126 12.64 -3.52 -15.18
C GLU A 126 11.38 -4.19 -14.65
N VAL A 127 11.02 -5.33 -15.25
CA VAL A 127 9.85 -6.16 -14.93
C VAL A 127 9.77 -6.65 -13.46
N THR A 128 10.81 -6.41 -12.67
CA THR A 128 10.92 -6.79 -11.25
C THR A 128 11.00 -5.58 -10.31
N TRP A 129 10.91 -4.36 -10.85
CA TRP A 129 11.12 -3.10 -10.13
C TRP A 129 9.82 -2.38 -9.79
N CYS A 130 8.67 -3.04 -9.93
CA CYS A 130 7.37 -2.53 -9.48
C CYS A 130 7.43 -1.90 -8.08
N SER A 131 8.15 -2.54 -7.16
CA SER A 131 8.28 -2.09 -5.78
C SER A 131 9.07 -0.79 -5.62
N SER A 132 10.19 -0.63 -6.33
CA SER A 132 10.99 0.60 -6.27
C SER A 132 10.30 1.74 -7.01
N ALA A 133 9.66 1.46 -8.15
CA ALA A 133 8.79 2.40 -8.84
C ALA A 133 7.62 2.84 -7.95
N GLY A 134 7.02 1.90 -7.22
CA GLY A 134 5.95 2.17 -6.28
C GLY A 134 6.36 3.07 -5.13
N VAL A 135 7.50 2.78 -4.48
CA VAL A 135 8.09 3.64 -3.44
C VAL A 135 8.38 5.04 -4.00
N GLN A 136 8.95 5.13 -5.20
CA GLN A 136 9.21 6.40 -5.86
C GLN A 136 7.93 7.21 -6.09
N MET A 137 6.87 6.60 -6.62
CA MET A 137 5.60 7.28 -6.85
C MET A 137 4.97 7.76 -5.54
N THR A 138 5.01 6.96 -4.47
CA THR A 138 4.56 7.37 -3.14
C THR A 138 5.33 8.61 -2.66
N LEU A 139 6.65 8.60 -2.77
CA LEU A 139 7.49 9.75 -2.39
C LEU A 139 7.26 10.98 -3.27
N ALA A 140 7.01 10.80 -4.57
CA ALA A 140 6.70 11.87 -5.51
C ALA A 140 5.34 12.52 -5.22
N VAL A 141 4.32 11.74 -4.85
CA VAL A 141 3.03 12.26 -4.36
C VAL A 141 3.22 13.13 -3.10
N LEU A 142 4.16 12.75 -2.25
CA LEU A 142 4.51 13.51 -1.04
C LEU A 142 5.42 14.72 -1.33
N GLY A 143 5.96 14.84 -2.55
CA GLY A 143 6.88 15.91 -2.94
C GLY A 143 8.31 15.74 -2.44
N LEU A 144 8.69 14.52 -2.06
CA LEU A 144 10.00 14.21 -1.46
C LEU A 144 11.07 13.85 -2.51
N VAL A 145 10.66 13.31 -3.66
CA VAL A 145 11.54 12.93 -4.78
C VAL A 145 10.87 13.21 -6.12
N ASP A 146 11.62 13.14 -7.22
CA ASP A 146 11.09 13.19 -8.58
C ASP A 146 10.82 11.79 -9.17
N THR A 147 10.26 11.76 -10.39
CA THR A 147 9.91 10.54 -11.12
C THR A 147 10.96 10.12 -12.16
N SER A 148 12.21 10.56 -12.02
CA SER A 148 13.30 10.23 -12.94
C SER A 148 13.75 8.77 -12.86
N HIS A 149 14.39 8.28 -13.93
CA HIS A 149 14.96 6.94 -13.93
C HIS A 149 16.13 6.82 -12.93
N GLU A 150 16.93 7.87 -12.81
CA GLU A 150 18.06 7.95 -11.88
C GLU A 150 17.60 7.75 -10.43
N GLN A 151 16.49 8.39 -10.07
CA GLN A 151 15.89 8.27 -8.74
C GLN A 151 15.36 6.85 -8.48
N GLN A 152 14.76 6.19 -9.49
CA GLN A 152 14.31 4.80 -9.35
C GLN A 152 15.48 3.83 -9.16
N VAL A 153 16.55 4.01 -9.95
CA VAL A 153 17.80 3.22 -9.83
C VAL A 153 18.42 3.40 -8.46
N GLU A 154 18.43 4.63 -7.92
CA GLU A 154 18.97 4.91 -6.58
C GLU A 154 18.16 4.17 -5.50
N ILE A 155 16.82 4.26 -5.53
CA ILE A 155 15.94 3.52 -4.62
C ILE A 155 16.16 2.02 -4.73
N GLN A 156 16.17 1.47 -5.95
CA GLN A 156 16.38 0.05 -6.19
C GLN A 156 17.74 -0.44 -5.66
N SER A 157 18.81 0.32 -5.89
CA SER A 157 20.18 -0.06 -5.50
C SER A 157 20.31 -0.25 -3.98
N ARG A 158 19.39 0.34 -3.21
CA ARG A 158 19.39 0.34 -1.75
C ARG A 158 18.55 -0.75 -1.12
N VAL A 159 17.83 -1.58 -1.89
CA VAL A 159 16.96 -2.65 -1.36
C VAL A 159 17.66 -3.52 -0.30
N ARG A 160 18.95 -3.79 -0.49
CA ARG A 160 19.78 -4.59 0.45
C ARG A 160 19.97 -3.98 1.83
N ARG A 161 19.69 -2.69 2.00
CA ARG A 161 19.68 -2.02 3.31
C ARG A 161 18.45 -2.43 4.10
N TRP A 162 17.35 -2.76 3.42
CA TRP A 162 16.04 -2.98 4.02
C TRP A 162 15.55 -4.43 3.91
N GLU A 163 16.10 -5.22 2.98
CA GLU A 163 15.70 -6.61 2.80
C GLU A 163 15.95 -7.44 4.07
N SER A 164 15.03 -8.36 4.32
CA SER A 164 15.15 -9.40 5.36
C SER A 164 14.53 -10.69 4.85
N TYR A 165 15.10 -11.82 5.23
CA TYR A 165 14.52 -13.13 4.92
C TYR A 165 13.09 -13.24 5.43
N ARG A 166 12.78 -12.66 6.61
CA ARG A 166 11.41 -12.67 7.15
C ARG A 166 10.41 -11.88 6.31
N ASP A 167 10.88 -10.87 5.60
CA ASP A 167 10.03 -10.00 4.77
C ASP A 167 9.91 -10.52 3.33
N SER A 168 11.01 -11.07 2.79
CA SER A 168 11.08 -11.62 1.44
C SER A 168 12.14 -12.73 1.34
N HIS A 169 11.71 -13.97 1.11
CA HIS A 169 12.63 -15.12 1.10
C HIS A 169 13.60 -15.13 -0.09
N ASN A 170 13.28 -14.40 -1.16
CA ASN A 170 14.15 -14.25 -2.33
C ASN A 170 15.11 -13.05 -2.23
N GLY A 171 15.01 -12.26 -1.15
CA GLY A 171 15.85 -11.10 -0.90
C GLY A 171 15.64 -9.95 -1.89
N ASN A 172 14.47 -9.88 -2.51
CA ASN A 172 14.02 -8.68 -3.20
C ASN A 172 13.12 -7.86 -2.26
N TRP A 173 12.43 -6.87 -2.80
CA TRP A 173 11.46 -6.07 -2.08
C TRP A 173 10.38 -6.93 -1.42
N GLY A 174 10.13 -6.64 -0.14
CA GLY A 174 8.91 -7.00 0.56
C GLY A 174 8.22 -5.76 1.14
N PRO A 175 7.00 -5.89 1.67
CA PRO A 175 6.23 -4.79 2.23
C PRO A 175 6.98 -4.02 3.34
N SER A 176 7.73 -4.73 4.19
CA SER A 176 8.46 -4.08 5.27
C SER A 176 9.67 -3.31 4.73
N ALA A 177 10.34 -3.83 3.69
CA ALA A 177 11.39 -3.11 2.99
C ALA A 177 10.90 -1.82 2.32
N MET A 178 9.66 -1.80 1.79
CA MET A 178 9.04 -0.58 1.26
C MET A 178 8.82 0.47 2.36
N SER A 179 8.27 0.08 3.51
CA SER A 179 8.08 0.97 4.67
C SER A 179 9.42 1.57 5.15
N LEU A 180 10.46 0.74 5.29
CA LEU A 180 11.80 1.20 5.67
C LEU A 180 12.44 2.12 4.61
N ALA A 181 12.17 1.87 3.33
CA ALA A 181 12.61 2.75 2.27
C ALA A 181 11.92 4.12 2.40
N LEU A 182 10.60 4.15 2.51
CA LEU A 182 9.83 5.39 2.69
C LEU A 182 10.35 6.22 3.86
N ASP A 183 10.56 5.61 5.02
CA ASP A 183 11.16 6.26 6.19
C ASP A 183 12.54 6.86 5.89
N ALA A 184 13.39 6.12 5.19
CA ALA A 184 14.73 6.57 4.81
C ALA A 184 14.75 7.74 3.80
N TYR A 185 13.63 8.08 3.17
CA TYR A 185 13.45 9.25 2.31
C TYR A 185 12.56 10.33 2.95
N GLY A 186 12.26 10.22 4.25
CA GLY A 186 11.50 11.22 5.00
C GLY A 186 9.98 11.00 5.04
N ALA A 187 9.49 9.88 4.51
CA ALA A 187 8.09 9.46 4.65
C ALA A 187 7.94 8.41 5.76
N SER A 188 8.13 8.83 7.01
CA SER A 188 8.02 7.96 8.18
C SER A 188 6.57 7.58 8.50
N GLY A 189 6.41 6.53 9.31
CA GLY A 189 5.08 6.08 9.79
C GLY A 189 4.24 5.37 8.74
N TYR A 190 4.88 4.68 7.79
CA TYR A 190 4.21 3.67 6.97
C TYR A 190 4.28 2.31 7.64
N GLU A 191 3.15 1.63 7.80
CA GLU A 191 3.04 0.32 8.44
C GLU A 191 2.50 -0.74 7.49
N VAL A 192 2.96 -1.98 7.66
CA VAL A 192 2.47 -3.13 6.87
C VAL A 192 1.25 -3.72 7.57
N HIS A 193 0.09 -3.64 6.92
CA HIS A 193 -1.16 -4.21 7.41
C HIS A 193 -1.59 -5.40 6.55
N ALA A 194 -2.09 -6.46 7.20
CA ALA A 194 -2.67 -7.63 6.54
C ALA A 194 -4.11 -7.84 7.00
N TYR A 195 -5.04 -7.88 6.05
CA TYR A 195 -6.48 -7.92 6.30
C TYR A 195 -7.07 -9.26 5.90
N ASP A 196 -8.07 -9.70 6.66
CA ASP A 196 -8.80 -10.95 6.36
C ASP A 196 -9.66 -10.83 5.07
N SER A 197 -10.06 -9.62 4.68
CA SER A 197 -10.85 -9.38 3.46
C SER A 197 -10.32 -8.23 2.61
N ARG A 198 -10.65 -8.27 1.31
CA ARG A 198 -10.32 -7.20 0.36
C ARG A 198 -10.99 -5.89 0.75
N GLN A 199 -12.26 -5.94 1.15
CA GLN A 199 -13.00 -4.74 1.56
C GLN A 199 -12.41 -4.14 2.84
N GLY A 200 -11.99 -4.97 3.79
CA GLY A 200 -11.24 -4.54 4.97
C GLY A 200 -9.97 -3.79 4.60
N ALA A 201 -9.17 -4.35 3.69
CA ALA A 201 -7.96 -3.71 3.20
C ALA A 201 -8.23 -2.37 2.48
N MET A 202 -9.22 -2.34 1.60
CA MET A 202 -9.61 -1.11 0.90
C MET A 202 -10.10 -0.04 1.87
N ARG A 203 -10.90 -0.41 2.88
CA ARG A 203 -11.40 0.51 3.90
C ARG A 203 -10.26 1.03 4.79
N GLY A 204 -9.34 0.15 5.18
CA GLY A 204 -8.14 0.53 5.93
C GLY A 204 -7.27 1.53 5.18
N ALA A 205 -7.00 1.27 3.90
CA ALA A 205 -6.27 2.20 3.03
C ALA A 205 -7.02 3.53 2.81
N ALA A 206 -8.33 3.49 2.59
CA ALA A 206 -9.16 4.69 2.42
C ALA A 206 -9.15 5.59 3.67
N ARG A 207 -9.29 5.01 4.87
CA ARG A 207 -9.17 5.73 6.14
C ARG A 207 -7.79 6.35 6.30
N ALA A 208 -6.73 5.60 5.99
CA ALA A 208 -5.36 6.09 6.07
C ALA A 208 -5.14 7.30 5.14
N ILE A 209 -5.65 7.23 3.90
CA ILE A 209 -5.60 8.34 2.94
C ILE A 209 -6.35 9.57 3.46
N GLN A 210 -7.58 9.42 3.96
CA GLN A 210 -8.34 10.55 4.51
C GLN A 210 -7.62 11.19 5.70
N LYS A 211 -7.09 10.38 6.62
CA LYS A 211 -6.44 10.85 7.84
C LYS A 211 -5.12 11.57 7.56
N THR A 212 -4.30 11.01 6.68
CA THR A 212 -2.91 11.44 6.50
C THR A 212 -2.68 12.25 5.23
N ASN A 213 -3.67 12.30 4.32
CA ASN A 213 -3.54 12.86 2.98
C ASN A 213 -2.30 12.33 2.23
N SER A 214 -2.00 11.04 2.42
CA SER A 214 -0.84 10.35 1.88
C SER A 214 -1.30 9.03 1.21
N PRO A 215 -0.65 8.59 0.12
CA PRO A 215 -1.10 7.42 -0.63
C PRO A 215 -0.80 6.11 0.12
N ALA A 216 -1.56 5.07 -0.19
CA ALA A 216 -1.32 3.71 0.30
C ALA A 216 -0.74 2.82 -0.79
N ILE A 217 0.06 1.82 -0.42
CA ILE A 217 0.64 0.83 -1.34
C ILE A 217 -0.12 -0.48 -1.16
N LEU A 218 -0.71 -1.01 -2.24
CA LEU A 218 -1.46 -2.27 -2.25
C LEU A 218 -0.60 -3.37 -2.88
N LEU A 219 -0.46 -4.51 -2.20
CA LEU A 219 0.32 -5.63 -2.71
C LEU A 219 -0.59 -6.55 -3.55
N THR A 220 -0.54 -6.36 -4.87
CA THR A 220 -1.40 -7.03 -5.86
C THR A 220 -0.75 -8.27 -6.44
N TRP A 221 -1.49 -9.01 -7.26
CA TRP A 221 -1.06 -10.27 -7.89
C TRP A 221 -0.45 -11.25 -6.89
N ARG A 222 -1.12 -11.42 -5.75
CA ARG A 222 -0.68 -12.29 -4.63
C ARG A 222 0.63 -11.83 -3.97
N GLY A 223 0.92 -10.54 -4.04
CA GLY A 223 2.17 -9.93 -3.56
C GLY A 223 3.30 -9.93 -4.58
N ALA A 224 3.01 -10.15 -5.87
CA ALA A 224 3.99 -10.05 -6.95
C ALA A 224 4.10 -8.68 -7.58
N HIS A 225 3.12 -7.84 -7.32
CA HIS A 225 3.04 -6.52 -7.90
C HIS A 225 2.59 -5.53 -6.86
N THR A 226 2.75 -4.25 -7.18
CA THR A 226 2.33 -3.18 -6.30
C THR A 226 1.52 -2.15 -7.05
N TRP A 227 0.44 -1.69 -6.42
CA TRP A 227 -0.37 -0.58 -6.88
C TRP A 227 -0.34 0.54 -5.86
N ILE A 228 -0.27 1.79 -6.32
CA ILE A 228 -0.30 2.94 -5.43
C ILE A 228 -1.70 3.53 -5.47
N MET A 229 -2.40 3.43 -4.34
CA MET A 229 -3.73 3.98 -4.14
C MET A 229 -3.64 5.45 -3.70
N THR A 230 -4.10 6.36 -4.55
CA THR A 230 -4.11 7.80 -4.30
C THR A 230 -5.48 8.33 -3.87
N GLY A 231 -6.50 7.50 -3.97
CA GLY A 231 -7.87 7.88 -3.70
C GLY A 231 -8.85 6.72 -3.80
N PHE A 232 -10.12 7.00 -3.54
CA PHE A 232 -11.21 6.03 -3.56
C PHE A 232 -12.57 6.68 -3.77
N ARG A 233 -13.53 5.82 -4.14
CA ARG A 233 -14.97 6.12 -4.01
C ARG A 233 -15.60 5.17 -3.02
N ALA A 234 -16.53 5.67 -2.23
CA ALA A 234 -17.28 4.89 -1.26
C ALA A 234 -18.72 5.35 -1.18
N ASP A 235 -19.61 4.46 -0.74
CA ASP A 235 -21.02 4.77 -0.50
C ASP A 235 -21.24 5.63 0.75
N ALA A 236 -20.23 5.73 1.61
CA ALA A 236 -20.22 6.48 2.86
C ALA A 236 -18.78 6.84 3.27
N ASP A 237 -18.60 7.84 4.14
CA ASP A 237 -17.30 8.15 4.72
C ASP A 237 -16.80 6.99 5.60
N PRO A 238 -15.71 6.28 5.23
CA PRO A 238 -15.23 5.13 5.99
C PRO A 238 -14.63 5.52 7.33
N SER A 239 -14.27 6.79 7.56
CA SER A 239 -13.83 7.28 8.87
C SER A 239 -15.00 7.38 9.88
N VAL A 240 -16.23 7.55 9.39
CA VAL A 240 -17.44 7.67 10.20
C VAL A 240 -18.19 6.34 10.28
N PHE A 241 -18.33 5.64 9.15
CA PHE A 241 -19.12 4.41 9.05
C PHE A 241 -18.21 3.19 8.99
N GLY A 242 -18.30 2.34 10.03
CA GLY A 242 -17.53 1.10 10.16
C GLY A 242 -17.68 0.16 8.97
N ASN A 243 -18.86 0.16 8.36
CA ASN A 243 -19.29 -0.69 7.26
C ASN A 243 -19.34 0.01 5.89
N ALA A 244 -18.72 1.19 5.75
CA ALA A 244 -18.61 1.84 4.44
C ALA A 244 -18.02 0.88 3.41
N LYS A 245 -18.64 0.83 2.23
CA LYS A 245 -18.24 -0.01 1.11
C LYS A 245 -17.38 0.82 0.17
N ILE A 246 -16.13 0.38 0.00
CA ILE A 246 -15.25 0.98 -0.99
C ILE A 246 -15.60 0.40 -2.35
N GLU A 247 -16.01 1.27 -3.27
CA GLU A 247 -16.47 0.89 -4.61
C GLU A 247 -15.30 0.66 -5.57
N GLY A 248 -14.18 1.36 -5.33
CA GLY A 248 -12.98 1.30 -6.14
C GLY A 248 -11.93 2.29 -5.65
N ALA A 249 -10.82 2.38 -6.39
CA ALA A 249 -9.66 3.19 -6.04
C ALA A 249 -9.04 3.87 -7.25
N TYR A 250 -8.49 5.08 -7.07
CA TYR A 250 -7.60 5.68 -8.07
C TYR A 250 -6.20 5.10 -7.89
N ILE A 251 -5.66 4.51 -8.96
CA ILE A 251 -4.43 3.71 -8.93
C ILE A 251 -3.34 4.30 -9.82
N LEU A 252 -2.11 4.35 -9.32
CA LEU A 252 -0.90 4.41 -10.13
C LEU A 252 -0.31 2.99 -10.20
N ASP A 253 -0.33 2.39 -11.38
CA ASP A 253 0.23 1.07 -11.65
C ASP A 253 1.57 1.21 -12.37
N PRO A 254 2.72 0.88 -11.73
CA PRO A 254 4.04 1.04 -12.33
C PRO A 254 4.24 0.19 -13.60
N TRP A 255 3.39 -0.84 -13.82
CA TRP A 255 3.42 -1.67 -15.01
C TRP A 255 2.96 -0.93 -16.28
N TYR A 256 2.15 0.13 -16.17
CA TYR A 256 1.73 0.89 -17.33
C TYR A 256 2.95 1.51 -18.06
N PRO A 257 3.05 1.45 -19.41
CA PRO A 257 2.04 1.03 -20.38
C PRO A 257 2.13 -0.43 -20.86
N ASP A 258 2.86 -1.29 -20.14
CA ASP A 258 3.15 -2.65 -20.58
C ASP A 258 1.95 -3.59 -20.46
N ILE A 259 2.08 -4.75 -21.13
CA ILE A 259 1.05 -5.79 -21.17
C ILE A 259 1.61 -7.06 -20.54
N SER A 260 1.05 -7.45 -19.39
CA SER A 260 1.38 -8.71 -18.75
C SER A 260 0.81 -9.87 -19.54
N SER A 261 1.63 -10.87 -19.85
CA SER A 261 1.19 -12.12 -20.47
C SER A 261 0.27 -12.96 -19.55
N ILE A 262 0.26 -12.67 -18.24
CA ILE A 262 -0.55 -13.38 -17.23
C ILE A 262 -1.75 -12.54 -16.81
N TRP A 263 -1.56 -11.23 -16.61
CA TRP A 263 -2.54 -10.35 -15.99
C TRP A 263 -3.22 -9.38 -16.96
N GLY A 264 -2.74 -9.29 -18.20
CA GLY A 264 -3.29 -8.38 -19.22
C GLY A 264 -2.65 -6.98 -19.21
N PRO A 265 -3.22 -6.04 -19.97
CA PRO A 265 -2.74 -4.66 -20.02
C PRO A 265 -3.00 -3.93 -18.69
N SER A 266 -2.07 -3.05 -18.32
CA SER A 266 -2.30 -2.06 -17.25
C SER A 266 -3.01 -0.82 -17.79
N ASP A 267 -3.77 -0.14 -16.93
CA ASP A 267 -4.43 1.12 -17.27
C ASP A 267 -3.54 2.34 -17.01
N PRO A 268 -3.85 3.50 -17.65
CA PRO A 268 -3.12 4.74 -17.45
C PRO A 268 -3.10 5.23 -15.98
N PRO A 269 -2.13 6.08 -15.61
CA PRO A 269 -1.98 6.56 -14.23
C PRO A 269 -3.19 7.34 -13.74
N GLY A 270 -3.65 7.02 -12.53
CA GLY A 270 -4.80 7.66 -11.89
C GLY A 270 -6.15 7.13 -12.38
N THR A 271 -6.16 6.01 -13.14
CA THR A 271 -7.41 5.36 -13.53
C THR A 271 -8.15 4.86 -12.30
N PHE A 272 -9.46 5.06 -12.29
CA PHE A 272 -10.34 4.51 -11.25
C PHE A 272 -10.57 3.02 -11.51
N GLN A 273 -10.00 2.19 -10.65
CA GLN A 273 -10.16 0.75 -10.65
C GLN A 273 -11.35 0.34 -9.79
N ASP A 274 -12.38 -0.21 -10.45
CA ASP A 274 -13.62 -0.61 -9.80
C ASP A 274 -13.49 -1.95 -9.06
N ALA A 275 -14.59 -2.39 -8.45
CA ALA A 275 -14.64 -3.65 -7.73
C ALA A 275 -14.26 -4.87 -8.59
N SER A 276 -14.58 -4.87 -9.88
CA SER A 276 -14.24 -5.98 -10.78
C SER A 276 -12.73 -6.06 -11.00
N GLU A 277 -12.09 -4.92 -11.18
CA GLU A 277 -10.64 -4.84 -11.31
C GLU A 277 -9.93 -5.25 -10.02
N LEU A 278 -10.42 -4.78 -8.87
CA LEU A 278 -9.88 -5.15 -7.57
C LEU A 278 -10.02 -6.66 -7.30
N ILE A 279 -11.11 -7.29 -7.74
CA ILE A 279 -11.29 -8.75 -7.65
C ILE A 279 -10.25 -9.49 -8.49
N ARG A 280 -9.92 -8.98 -9.67
CA ARG A 280 -8.98 -9.60 -10.60
C ARG A 280 -7.53 -9.48 -10.11
N ASN A 281 -7.13 -8.33 -9.58
CA ASN A 281 -5.72 -8.00 -9.36
C ASN A 281 -5.31 -7.94 -7.89
N TYR A 282 -6.17 -7.40 -7.01
CA TYR A 282 -5.85 -7.33 -5.58
C TYR A 282 -6.24 -8.63 -4.90
N LEU A 283 -5.35 -9.61 -5.01
CA LEU A 283 -5.54 -10.99 -4.57
C LEU A 283 -4.83 -11.25 -3.22
N PRO A 284 -5.33 -12.21 -2.41
CA PRO A 284 -4.65 -12.62 -1.19
C PRO A 284 -3.19 -13.02 -1.44
N TRP A 285 -2.32 -12.61 -0.53
CA TRP A 285 -0.90 -12.88 -0.56
C TRP A 285 -0.63 -14.38 -0.64
N LYS A 286 0.11 -14.76 -1.67
CA LYS A 286 0.60 -16.11 -1.83
C LYS A 286 1.79 -16.12 -2.76
N ARG A 287 2.93 -16.53 -2.23
CA ARG A 287 4.21 -16.39 -2.89
C ARG A 287 4.88 -17.75 -3.12
N PRO A 288 5.56 -17.95 -4.26
CA PRO A 288 6.25 -19.20 -4.55
C PRO A 288 7.52 -19.39 -3.72
N GLU A 289 8.14 -18.32 -3.22
CA GLU A 289 9.40 -18.41 -2.49
C GLU A 289 9.28 -18.97 -1.05
N GLY A 290 8.06 -19.12 -0.52
CA GLY A 290 7.85 -19.77 0.77
C GLY A 290 6.53 -19.45 1.45
N ARG A 291 6.44 -19.83 2.73
CA ARG A 291 5.29 -19.53 3.60
C ARG A 291 5.58 -18.29 4.43
N TYR A 292 4.61 -17.36 4.44
CA TYR A 292 4.64 -16.17 5.28
C TYR A 292 3.51 -16.27 6.30
N ALA A 293 3.80 -16.69 7.53
CA ALA A 293 2.76 -16.96 8.53
C ALA A 293 1.83 -15.75 8.79
N ASP A 294 2.38 -14.55 8.64
CA ASP A 294 1.74 -13.28 8.98
C ASP A 294 0.96 -12.69 7.79
N ARG A 295 1.04 -13.30 6.59
CA ARG A 295 0.52 -12.73 5.33
C ARG A 295 -0.22 -13.73 4.46
N ASP A 296 0.17 -15.01 4.45
CA ASP A 296 -0.41 -16.03 3.57
C ASP A 296 -1.95 -16.07 3.70
N GLY A 297 -2.65 -15.84 2.58
CA GLY A 297 -4.11 -15.84 2.53
C GLY A 297 -4.78 -14.51 2.92
N LEU A 298 -4.01 -13.47 3.26
CA LEU A 298 -4.50 -12.14 3.64
C LEU A 298 -4.26 -11.11 2.53
N PHE A 299 -4.99 -9.99 2.57
CA PHE A 299 -4.77 -8.85 1.68
C PHE A 299 -3.79 -7.89 2.34
N VAL A 300 -2.67 -7.60 1.68
CA VAL A 300 -1.57 -6.82 2.28
C VAL A 300 -1.52 -5.43 1.69
N ALA A 301 -1.40 -4.43 2.55
CA ALA A 301 -1.17 -3.03 2.17
C ALA A 301 -0.11 -2.40 3.08
N VAL A 302 0.70 -1.50 2.54
CA VAL A 302 1.53 -0.58 3.33
C VAL A 302 0.80 0.75 3.40
N ILE A 303 0.43 1.17 4.61
CA ILE A 303 -0.44 2.33 4.81
C ILE A 303 0.23 3.39 5.70
N PRO A 304 -0.01 4.69 5.44
CA PRO A 304 0.46 5.76 6.32
C PRO A 304 -0.37 5.82 7.60
N THR A 305 0.27 5.90 8.77
CA THR A 305 -0.38 6.00 10.09
C THR A 305 -0.30 7.40 10.69
N ILE A 306 0.67 8.20 10.22
CA ILE A 306 0.83 9.61 10.54
C ILE A 306 0.84 10.46 9.27
N ARG A 307 0.55 11.75 9.42
CA ARG A 307 0.72 12.71 8.34
C ARG A 307 2.21 12.98 8.16
N VAL A 308 2.68 12.97 6.91
CA VAL A 308 4.03 13.42 6.57
C VAL A 308 4.03 14.94 6.54
N ASP A 309 4.82 15.56 7.41
CA ASP A 309 4.98 17.01 7.46
C ASP A 309 5.78 17.48 6.23
N ARG A 310 5.29 18.55 5.58
CA ARG A 310 5.87 19.14 4.37
C ARG A 310 6.61 20.43 4.69
#